data_AF-A0A402V1Z4-F1
#
_entry.id   AF-A0A402V1Z4-F1
#
_cell.length_a   1.000
_cell.length_b   1.000
_cell.length_c   1.000
_cell.angle_alpha   90.00
_cell.angle_beta   90.00
_cell.angle_gamma   90.00
#
_symmetry.space_group_name_H-M   'P 1'
#
loop_
_entity.id
_entity.type
_entity.pdbx_description
1 polymer ?
#
loop_
_entity_poly.entity_id
_entity_poly.type
_entity_poly.pdbx_seq_one_letter_code
_entity_poly.pdbx_strand_id
1 'polypeptide(L)'
;SGDVEAWRIKYPNGTVDVFKGWISSLGKTVQSKEAITRTVKITGVGRPHMAEEGTAPPVAVSGLVVAPQTTNVSTGATVDLTYTVKPDNATDKSLRIATSDPTIATVTQADNVATVKGVKAGAVKIIGMTSDGNFTAIADITVQAAVQA
;
A
#
# COMPACT_ATOMS: atom_id res chain seq x y z
N SER A 1 -40.01 -11.69 7.98
CA SER A 1 -38.55 -11.59 8.21
C SER A 1 -38.14 -10.16 7.92
N GLY A 2 -37.17 -9.62 8.65
CA GLY A 2 -36.60 -8.30 8.34
C GLY A 2 -35.46 -8.42 7.33
N ASP A 3 -34.96 -7.28 6.88
CA ASP A 3 -33.77 -7.25 6.02
C ASP A 3 -32.54 -7.71 6.80
N VAL A 4 -31.72 -8.52 6.15
CA VAL A 4 -30.47 -9.01 6.74
C VAL A 4 -29.42 -7.92 6.63
N GLU A 5 -28.96 -7.45 7.77
CA GLU A 5 -27.92 -6.42 7.87
C GLU A 5 -26.67 -6.99 8.55
N ALA A 6 -25.53 -6.35 8.29
CA ALA A 6 -24.27 -6.68 8.94
C ALA A 6 -24.00 -5.67 10.07
N TRP A 7 -23.66 -6.20 11.24
CA TRP A 7 -23.40 -5.44 12.46
C TRP A 7 -21.97 -5.67 12.92
N ARG A 8 -21.29 -4.59 13.33
CA ARG A 8 -19.91 -4.63 13.83
C ARG A 8 -19.90 -4.33 15.33
N ILE A 9 -19.34 -5.22 16.13
CA ILE A 9 -19.17 -5.03 17.58
C ILE A 9 -17.67 -4.87 17.86
N LYS A 10 -17.28 -3.75 18.48
CA LYS A 10 -15.92 -3.52 18.99
C LYS A 10 -15.93 -3.72 20.50
N TYR A 11 -15.16 -4.68 20.98
CA TYR A 11 -15.05 -4.97 22.41
C TYR A 11 -13.99 -4.08 23.09
N PRO A 12 -14.05 -3.93 24.43
CA PRO A 12 -13.07 -3.12 25.18
C PRO A 12 -11.61 -3.58 25.02
N ASN A 13 -11.38 -4.87 24.75
CA ASN A 13 -10.06 -5.44 24.48
C ASN A 13 -9.55 -5.17 23.05
N GLY A 14 -10.32 -4.45 22.22
CA GLY A 14 -9.96 -4.10 20.85
C GLY A 14 -10.43 -5.10 19.78
N THR A 15 -10.88 -6.30 20.16
CA THR A 15 -11.42 -7.30 19.21
C THR A 15 -12.65 -6.74 18.49
N VAL A 16 -12.79 -7.08 17.20
CA VAL A 16 -13.92 -6.66 16.37
C VAL A 16 -14.58 -7.87 15.72
N ASP A 17 -15.85 -8.09 16.05
CA ASP A 17 -16.67 -9.15 15.45
C ASP A 17 -17.65 -8.57 14.45
N VAL A 18 -17.93 -9.35 13.40
CA VAL A 18 -18.99 -9.07 12.43
C VAL A 18 -20.07 -10.14 12.55
N PHE A 19 -21.31 -9.69 12.69
CA PHE A 19 -22.49 -10.53 12.79
C PHE A 19 -23.47 -10.16 11.67
N LYS A 20 -24.15 -11.16 11.09
CA LYS A 20 -25.23 -10.95 10.11
C LYS A 20 -26.57 -11.43 10.68
N GLY A 21 -27.58 -10.60 10.55
CA GLY A 21 -28.94 -10.92 10.98
C GLY A 21 -29.88 -9.74 10.81
N TRP A 22 -31.12 -9.93 11.23
CA TRP A 22 -32.13 -8.87 11.19
C TRP A 22 -32.51 -8.45 12.60
N ILE A 23 -32.95 -7.20 12.74
CA ILE A 23 -33.55 -6.71 13.99
C ILE A 23 -34.88 -7.43 14.17
N SER A 24 -34.98 -8.27 15.20
CA SER A 24 -36.20 -9.04 15.48
C SER A 24 -37.11 -8.37 16.52
N SER A 25 -36.60 -7.38 17.26
CA SER A 25 -37.39 -6.54 18.15
C SER A 25 -36.65 -5.24 18.47
N LEU A 26 -37.33 -4.13 18.25
CA LEU A 26 -37.00 -2.83 18.85
C LEU A 26 -37.77 -2.82 20.17
N GLY A 27 -37.09 -2.72 21.31
CA GLY A 27 -37.74 -2.72 22.63
C GLY A 27 -38.78 -1.60 22.82
N LYS A 28 -39.31 -1.46 24.04
CA LYS A 28 -40.35 -0.45 24.35
C LYS A 28 -39.85 1.00 24.15
N THR A 29 -40.77 1.91 23.81
CA THR A 29 -40.53 3.37 23.66
C THR A 29 -40.01 4.01 24.94
N VAL A 30 -39.05 4.94 24.83
CA VAL A 30 -38.33 5.56 25.97
C VAL A 30 -38.69 7.05 26.12
N GLN A 31 -38.89 7.53 27.36
CA GLN A 31 -39.05 8.96 27.70
C GLN A 31 -37.72 9.59 28.19
N SER A 32 -37.60 10.91 28.04
CA SER A 32 -36.36 11.67 27.74
C SER A 32 -35.17 11.69 28.73
N LYS A 33 -35.20 11.05 29.90
CA LYS A 33 -34.15 11.25 30.92
C LYS A 33 -33.75 9.95 31.63
N GLU A 34 -32.73 9.27 31.09
CA GLU A 34 -31.72 8.44 31.80
C GLU A 34 -30.80 7.72 30.78
N ALA A 35 -29.61 7.30 31.21
CA ALA A 35 -28.66 6.57 30.37
C ALA A 35 -29.31 5.28 29.82
N ILE A 36 -29.41 5.23 28.49
CA ILE A 36 -30.30 4.36 27.73
C ILE A 36 -29.71 2.95 27.62
N THR A 37 -30.16 1.99 28.44
CA THR A 37 -29.94 0.56 28.20
C THR A 37 -31.04 0.00 27.29
N ARG A 38 -30.95 0.28 25.98
CA ARG A 38 -31.84 -0.37 24.98
C ARG A 38 -31.38 -1.81 24.75
N THR A 39 -32.28 -2.78 24.99
CA THR A 39 -32.06 -4.16 24.58
C THR A 39 -32.57 -4.34 23.16
N VAL A 40 -31.66 -4.57 22.21
CA VAL A 40 -32.00 -5.01 20.86
C VAL A 40 -31.78 -6.52 20.80
N LYS A 41 -32.79 -7.28 20.38
CA LYS A 41 -32.62 -8.70 20.08
C LYS A 41 -32.22 -8.84 18.61
N ILE A 42 -31.11 -9.51 18.39
CA ILE A 42 -30.59 -9.78 17.05
C ILE A 42 -30.60 -11.30 16.85
N THR A 43 -31.28 -11.77 15.81
CA THR A 43 -31.34 -13.20 15.48
C THR A 43 -30.24 -13.52 14.48
N GLY A 44 -29.31 -14.41 14.84
CA GLY A 44 -28.15 -14.76 14.03
C GLY A 44 -28.45 -15.64 12.86
N VAL A 45 -27.79 -15.36 11.74
CA VAL A 45 -27.70 -16.23 10.58
C VAL A 45 -26.27 -16.73 10.47
N GLY A 46 -26.07 -18.03 10.66
CA GLY A 46 -24.74 -18.65 10.61
C GLY A 46 -23.87 -18.37 11.85
N ARG A 47 -22.59 -18.77 11.78
CA ARG A 47 -21.62 -18.51 12.84
C ARG A 47 -21.04 -17.09 12.68
N PRO A 48 -20.90 -16.32 13.78
CA PRO A 48 -20.13 -15.07 13.74
C PRO A 48 -18.68 -15.38 13.35
N HIS A 49 -18.06 -14.48 12.60
CA HIS A 49 -16.65 -14.57 12.19
C HIS A 49 -15.90 -13.32 12.61
N MET A 50 -14.59 -13.45 12.76
CA MET A 50 -13.73 -12.28 13.02
C MET A 50 -13.78 -11.35 11.81
N ALA A 51 -13.77 -10.03 12.04
CA ALA A 51 -13.80 -9.06 10.94
C ALA A 51 -12.66 -9.28 9.92
N GLU A 52 -11.53 -9.81 10.37
CA GLU A 52 -10.34 -10.07 9.55
C GLU A 52 -10.50 -11.27 8.61
N GLU A 53 -11.37 -12.22 8.96
CA GLU A 53 -11.61 -13.46 8.20
C GLU A 53 -12.41 -13.22 6.91
N GLY A 54 -13.08 -12.06 6.80
CA GLY A 54 -13.79 -11.63 5.60
C GLY A 54 -12.92 -10.91 4.56
N THR A 55 -11.63 -10.70 4.85
CA THR A 55 -10.72 -10.04 3.91
C THR A 55 -9.95 -11.10 3.15
N ALA A 56 -9.89 -10.98 1.81
CA ALA A 56 -9.07 -11.88 1.00
C ALA A 56 -7.62 -11.87 1.50
N PRO A 57 -6.92 -13.02 1.52
CA PRO A 57 -5.54 -13.08 2.01
C PRO A 57 -4.67 -12.10 1.21
N PRO A 58 -3.71 -11.42 1.86
CA PRO A 58 -2.83 -10.50 1.17
C PRO A 58 -2.03 -11.24 0.10
N VAL A 59 -1.98 -10.68 -1.10
CA VAL A 59 -1.19 -11.23 -2.20
C VAL A 59 0.25 -10.75 -2.04
N ALA A 60 1.15 -11.70 -1.82
CA ALA A 60 2.58 -11.45 -1.67
C ALA A 60 3.21 -10.98 -2.98
N VAL A 61 4.19 -10.08 -2.85
CA VAL A 61 5.08 -9.71 -3.95
C VAL A 61 5.95 -10.92 -4.32
N SER A 62 6.10 -11.17 -5.62
CA SER A 62 6.95 -12.24 -6.18
C SER A 62 8.13 -11.72 -6.97
N GLY A 63 8.17 -10.42 -7.28
CA GLY A 63 9.31 -9.82 -7.96
C GLY A 63 9.21 -8.30 -8.10
N LEU A 64 10.37 -7.69 -8.31
CA LEU A 64 10.53 -6.28 -8.65
C LEU A 64 11.37 -6.18 -9.92
N VAL A 65 10.88 -5.46 -10.91
CA VAL A 65 11.62 -5.18 -12.15
C VAL A 65 11.74 -3.68 -12.35
N VAL A 66 12.85 -3.25 -12.95
CA VAL A 66 13.10 -1.85 -13.32
C VAL A 66 13.33 -1.76 -14.82
N ALA A 67 12.74 -0.74 -15.45
CA ALA A 67 12.93 -0.45 -16.86
C ALA A 67 13.11 1.06 -17.07
N PRO A 68 14.12 1.50 -17.83
CA PRO A 68 15.26 0.72 -18.35
C PRO A 68 16.25 0.26 -17.26
N GLN A 69 16.96 -0.85 -17.48
CA GLN A 69 18.02 -1.32 -16.57
C GLN A 69 19.32 -0.54 -16.72
N THR A 70 19.63 -0.05 -17.92
CA THR A 70 20.83 0.72 -18.21
C THR A 70 20.44 1.97 -18.98
N THR A 71 20.89 3.13 -18.53
CA THR A 71 20.58 4.41 -19.18
C THR A 71 21.74 5.38 -19.09
N ASN A 72 21.86 6.24 -20.09
CA ASN A 72 22.80 7.36 -20.07
C ASN A 72 22.03 8.66 -19.88
N VAL A 73 22.54 9.56 -19.05
CA VAL A 73 21.95 10.87 -18.80
C VAL A 73 23.02 11.95 -18.88
N SER A 74 22.74 13.07 -19.54
CA SER A 74 23.66 14.21 -19.54
C SER A 74 23.60 14.95 -18.22
N THR A 75 24.69 15.57 -17.77
CA THR A 75 24.67 16.43 -16.58
C THR A 75 23.61 17.53 -16.72
N GLY A 76 22.73 17.66 -15.74
CA GLY A 76 21.60 18.60 -15.75
C GLY A 76 20.30 18.04 -16.34
N ALA A 77 20.36 16.97 -17.14
CA ALA A 77 19.18 16.30 -17.68
C ALA A 77 18.55 15.35 -16.66
N THR A 78 17.31 14.95 -16.94
CA THR A 78 16.54 14.00 -16.14
C THR A 78 16.14 12.79 -16.97
N VAL A 79 16.00 11.65 -16.32
CA VAL A 79 15.52 10.41 -16.92
C VAL A 79 14.64 9.67 -15.93
N ASP A 80 13.54 9.12 -16.43
CA ASP A 80 12.59 8.37 -15.62
C ASP A 80 12.88 6.88 -15.68
N LEU A 81 12.85 6.24 -14.51
CA LEU A 81 12.95 4.80 -14.31
C LEU A 81 11.62 4.30 -13.75
N THR A 82 11.01 3.32 -14.40
CA THR A 82 9.76 2.73 -13.93
C THR A 82 10.04 1.42 -13.22
N TYR A 83 9.55 1.31 -11.99
CA TYR A 83 9.61 0.09 -11.20
C TYR A 83 8.25 -0.61 -11.22
N THR A 84 8.24 -1.90 -11.57
CA THR A 84 7.02 -2.70 -11.62
C THR A 84 7.11 -3.83 -10.61
N VAL A 85 6.17 -3.83 -9.65
CA VAL A 85 5.98 -4.90 -8.66
C VAL A 85 5.10 -5.99 -9.26
N LYS A 86 5.56 -7.24 -9.23
CA LYS A 86 4.76 -8.41 -9.64
C LYS A 86 4.37 -9.25 -8.42
N PRO A 87 3.17 -9.85 -8.39
CA PRO A 87 2.08 -9.72 -9.38
C PRO A 87 1.36 -8.37 -9.31
N ASP A 88 0.65 -7.99 -10.37
CA ASP A 88 -0.05 -6.70 -10.45
C ASP A 88 -1.15 -6.52 -9.38
N ASN A 89 -1.61 -7.59 -8.73
CA ASN A 89 -2.56 -7.53 -7.62
C ASN A 89 -1.90 -7.65 -6.23
N ALA A 90 -0.58 -7.49 -6.14
CA ALA A 90 0.12 -7.48 -4.86
C ALA A 90 -0.54 -6.47 -3.90
N THR A 91 -0.74 -6.90 -2.65
CA THR A 91 -1.44 -6.09 -1.63
C THR A 91 -0.63 -4.88 -1.21
N ASP A 92 0.69 -5.00 -1.17
CA ASP A 92 1.61 -3.88 -0.92
C ASP A 92 2.51 -3.68 -2.14
N LYS A 93 2.41 -2.49 -2.74
CA LYS A 93 3.24 -2.06 -3.89
C LYS A 93 4.22 -0.96 -3.51
N SER A 94 4.40 -0.73 -2.20
CA SER A 94 5.27 0.33 -1.70
C SER A 94 6.73 0.01 -2.00
N LEU A 95 7.45 0.99 -2.55
CA LEU A 95 8.85 0.88 -2.93
C LEU A 95 9.66 1.99 -2.29
N ARG A 96 10.92 1.68 -1.98
CA ARG A 96 11.94 2.67 -1.58
C ARG A 96 13.01 2.70 -2.64
N ILE A 97 13.32 3.88 -3.16
CA ILE A 97 14.32 4.06 -4.20
C ILE A 97 15.43 4.96 -3.69
N ALA A 98 16.67 4.53 -3.87
CA ALA A 98 17.86 5.24 -3.42
C ALA A 98 18.93 5.28 -4.51
N THR A 99 19.77 6.31 -4.47
CA THR A 99 20.99 6.40 -5.28
C THR A 99 22.18 5.92 -4.46
N SER A 100 23.11 5.22 -5.10
CA SER A 100 24.39 4.85 -4.47
C SER A 100 25.31 6.05 -4.24
N ASP A 101 25.20 7.10 -5.04
CA ASP A 101 25.97 8.33 -4.89
C ASP A 101 25.15 9.57 -5.26
N PRO A 102 24.66 10.35 -4.27
CA PRO A 102 23.89 11.56 -4.51
C PRO A 102 24.72 12.72 -5.10
N THR A 103 26.05 12.63 -5.08
CA THR A 103 26.93 13.65 -5.68
C THR A 103 27.04 13.51 -7.20
N ILE A 104 26.75 12.32 -7.72
CA ILE A 104 26.76 11.99 -9.16
C ILE A 104 25.36 12.13 -9.75
N ALA A 105 24.34 11.56 -9.09
CA ALA A 105 22.94 11.71 -9.50
C ALA A 105 21.99 11.71 -8.30
N THR A 106 21.00 12.60 -8.34
CA THR A 106 19.91 12.67 -7.36
C THR A 106 18.66 11.98 -7.91
N VAL A 107 17.89 11.33 -7.05
CA VAL A 107 16.64 10.66 -7.43
C VAL A 107 15.46 11.26 -6.68
N THR A 108 14.36 11.47 -7.39
CA THR A 108 13.07 11.86 -6.82
C THR A 108 12.06 10.78 -7.19
N GLN A 109 11.35 10.25 -6.20
CA GLN A 109 10.33 9.22 -6.41
C GLN A 109 8.93 9.87 -6.46
N ALA A 110 8.16 9.52 -7.49
CA ALA A 110 6.74 9.75 -7.59
C ALA A 110 6.06 8.41 -7.86
N ASP A 111 5.33 7.89 -6.87
CA ASP A 111 4.72 6.56 -6.91
C ASP A 111 5.74 5.45 -7.25
N ASN A 112 5.58 4.84 -8.43
CA ASN A 112 6.43 3.76 -8.96
C ASN A 112 7.48 4.25 -9.96
N VAL A 113 7.57 5.56 -10.20
CA VAL A 113 8.51 6.17 -11.13
C VAL A 113 9.57 6.94 -10.34
N ALA A 114 10.83 6.69 -10.67
CA ALA A 114 11.96 7.43 -10.15
C ALA A 114 12.56 8.32 -11.24
N THR A 115 12.47 9.63 -11.04
CA THR A 115 13.13 10.62 -11.87
C THR A 115 14.55 10.83 -11.35
N VAL A 116 15.53 10.44 -12.17
CA VAL A 116 16.96 10.56 -11.87
C VAL A 116 17.50 11.79 -12.59
N LYS A 117 18.15 12.70 -11.84
CA LYS A 117 18.81 13.89 -12.36
C LYS A 117 20.32 13.74 -12.30
N GLY A 118 20.99 13.89 -13.44
CA GLY A 118 22.45 13.89 -13.49
C GLY A 118 23.02 15.17 -12.89
N VAL A 119 23.94 15.06 -11.93
CA VAL A 119 24.63 16.19 -11.29
C VAL A 119 26.06 16.30 -11.79
N LYS A 120 26.80 15.19 -11.81
CA LYS A 120 28.21 15.14 -12.21
C LYS A 120 28.47 13.91 -13.07
N ALA A 121 29.39 14.02 -14.03
CA ALA A 121 29.79 12.87 -14.85
C ALA A 121 30.37 11.73 -14.00
N GLY A 122 29.89 10.51 -14.23
CA GLY A 122 30.23 9.33 -13.44
C GLY A 122 29.21 8.21 -13.60
N ALA A 123 29.56 7.00 -13.15
CA ALA A 123 28.64 5.87 -13.09
C ALA A 123 28.01 5.79 -11.70
N VAL A 124 26.70 5.58 -11.64
CA VAL A 124 25.93 5.48 -10.41
C VAL A 124 24.84 4.42 -10.55
N LYS A 125 24.61 3.68 -9.46
CA LYS A 125 23.53 2.70 -9.37
C LYS A 125 22.33 3.31 -8.66
N ILE A 126 21.15 3.14 -9.24
CA ILE A 126 19.87 3.44 -8.60
C ILE A 126 19.26 2.12 -8.16
N ILE A 127 18.93 2.03 -6.88
CA ILE A 127 18.51 0.81 -6.21
C ILE A 127 17.07 1.01 -5.76
N GLY A 128 16.15 0.22 -6.31
CA GLY A 128 14.77 0.11 -5.83
C GLY A 128 14.61 -1.15 -4.99
N MET A 129 13.97 -1.02 -3.84
CA MET A 129 13.72 -2.10 -2.89
C MET A 129 12.25 -2.09 -2.47
N THR A 130 11.65 -3.27 -2.32
CA THR A 130 10.32 -3.41 -1.73
C THR A 130 10.31 -3.05 -0.24
N SER A 131 9.17 -2.60 0.29
CA SER A 131 9.08 -2.15 1.69
C SER A 131 9.49 -3.23 2.71
N ASP A 132 9.25 -4.50 2.36
CA ASP A 132 9.63 -5.70 3.12
C ASP A 132 11.11 -6.09 2.98
N GLY A 133 11.85 -5.48 2.05
CA GLY A 133 13.27 -5.76 1.79
C GLY A 133 13.55 -7.05 1.01
N ASN A 134 12.52 -7.79 0.58
CA ASN A 134 12.68 -9.11 -0.02
C ASN A 134 13.13 -9.05 -1.49
N PHE A 135 12.75 -8.00 -2.22
CA PHE A 135 13.09 -7.85 -3.63
C PHE A 135 13.83 -6.53 -3.88
N THR A 136 14.88 -6.62 -4.70
CA THR A 136 15.70 -5.48 -5.09
C THR A 136 15.87 -5.48 -6.61
N ALA A 137 15.73 -4.30 -7.22
CA ALA A 137 16.03 -4.05 -8.63
C ALA A 137 17.06 -2.92 -8.72
N ILE A 138 18.06 -3.10 -9.58
CA ILE A 138 19.16 -2.15 -9.75
C ILE A 138 19.14 -1.65 -11.19
N ALA A 139 19.21 -0.33 -11.35
CA ALA A 139 19.43 0.34 -12.63
C ALA A 139 20.81 1.00 -12.64
N ASP A 140 21.59 0.73 -13.68
CA ASP A 140 22.91 1.30 -13.93
C ASP A 140 22.77 2.58 -14.76
N ILE A 141 23.15 3.71 -14.16
CA ILE A 141 23.08 5.02 -14.80
C ILE A 141 24.49 5.54 -15.04
N THR A 142 24.78 5.90 -16.29
CA THR A 142 26.03 6.60 -16.63
C THR A 142 25.71 8.06 -16.92
N VAL A 143 26.21 8.95 -16.06
CA VAL A 143 26.11 10.39 -16.27
C VAL A 143 27.24 10.83 -17.19
N GLN A 144 26.90 11.35 -18.37
CA GLN A 144 27.86 11.92 -19.30
C GLN A 144 27.97 13.43 -19.08
N ALA A 145 29.18 13.98 -19.23
CA ALA A 145 29.37 15.43 -19.20
C ALA A 145 28.50 16.07 -20.29
N ALA A 146 27.75 17.13 -19.94
CA ALA A 146 27.05 17.90 -20.94
C ALA A 146 28.07 18.42 -21.96
N VAL A 147 27.90 18.01 -23.22
CA VAL A 147 28.59 18.65 -24.33
C VAL A 147 27.97 20.04 -24.43
N GLN A 148 28.66 21.03 -23.86
CA GLN A 148 28.33 22.43 -24.11
C GLN A 148 28.58 22.69 -25.59
N ALA A 149 27.52 22.99 -26.33
CA ALA A 149 27.60 23.61 -27.65
C ALA A 149 27.63 25.13 -27.48
#